data_AF-A0A967N850-F1
#
_entry.id   AF-A0A967N850-F1
#
_cell.length_a   1.000
_cell.length_b   1.000
_cell.length_c   1.000
_cell.angle_alpha   90.00
_cell.angle_beta   90.00
_cell.angle_gamma   90.00
#
_symmetry.space_group_name_H-M   'P 1'
#
loop_
_entity.id
_entity.type
_entity.pdbx_description
1 polymer ?
#
loop_
_entity_poly.entity_id
_entity_poly.type
_entity_poly.pdbx_seq_one_letter_code
_entity_poly.pdbx_strand_id
1 'polypeptide(L)'
;MSIVLDGFPASEGIAAGPAHVLHWGVPEVPHRMVEPGEVEEEVERFHEAREMTKKRIRELKETTEERLGPVEARIFDPQMLMMDDGEVVDGTLRYIRENRLTAARAFEWRMLELQARWTRTHSPMVLDRLNDLEDLQVRLLHRLLDLPDPSDVARTADAVIVIARNLTPSLTVQMDSERTLGIATELGTRTSHWAILARSLQIPAVVGLGALVAQVDEGGEVI
;
A
#
# COMPACT_ATOMS: atom_id res chain seq x y z
N MET A 1 -2.45 -30.98 -7.33
CA MET A 1 -1.75 -31.31 -6.07
C MET A 1 -2.18 -30.27 -5.06
N SER A 2 -2.57 -30.66 -3.85
CA SER A 2 -2.90 -29.71 -2.78
C SER A 2 -1.65 -29.40 -1.96
N ILE A 3 -1.41 -28.12 -1.69
CA ILE A 3 -0.37 -27.65 -0.78
C ILE A 3 -1.01 -27.24 0.54
N VAL A 4 -0.31 -27.44 1.65
CA VAL A 4 -0.73 -26.97 2.98
C VAL A 4 0.38 -26.06 3.49
N LEU A 5 -0.01 -24.86 3.91
CA LEU A 5 0.90 -23.83 4.40
C LEU A 5 0.51 -23.46 5.83
N ASP A 6 1.48 -23.51 6.74
CA ASP A 6 1.27 -23.14 8.14
C ASP A 6 1.63 -21.66 8.36
N GLY A 7 0.68 -20.90 8.88
CA GLY A 7 0.84 -19.48 9.20
C GLY A 7 0.32 -19.14 10.60
N PHE A 8 0.27 -17.84 10.91
CA PHE A 8 -0.26 -17.34 12.16
C PHE A 8 -1.70 -16.83 11.97
N PRO A 9 -2.65 -17.23 12.83
CA PRO A 9 -4.02 -16.73 12.74
C PRO A 9 -4.05 -15.25 13.14
N ALA A 10 -4.57 -14.41 12.25
CA ALA A 10 -4.75 -12.97 12.48
C ALA A 10 -6.21 -12.61 12.76
N SER A 11 -7.15 -13.26 12.08
CA SER A 11 -8.59 -13.09 12.28
C SER A 11 -9.29 -14.45 12.18
N GLU A 12 -10.23 -14.71 13.09
CA GLU A 12 -10.88 -16.02 13.22
C GLU A 12 -11.89 -16.28 12.09
N GLY A 13 -12.01 -17.54 11.69
CA GLY A 13 -13.01 -18.01 10.72
C GLY A 13 -12.43 -19.02 9.73
N ILE A 14 -13.29 -19.54 8.85
CA ILE A 14 -12.93 -20.47 7.77
C ILE A 14 -13.55 -19.91 6.50
N ALA A 15 -12.76 -19.79 5.45
CA ALA A 15 -13.18 -19.32 4.14
C ALA A 15 -12.78 -20.34 3.09
N ALA A 16 -13.50 -20.39 1.97
CA ALA A 16 -13.13 -21.21 0.82
C ALA A 16 -13.56 -20.49 -0.45
N GLY A 17 -12.71 -20.46 -1.47
CA GLY A 17 -13.04 -19.82 -2.74
C GLY A 17 -11.83 -19.59 -3.64
N PRO A 18 -12.04 -18.96 -4.81
CA PRO A 18 -10.98 -18.67 -5.75
C PRO A 18 -10.00 -17.63 -5.19
N ALA A 19 -8.71 -17.86 -5.42
CA ALA A 19 -7.64 -16.95 -5.07
C ALA A 19 -7.63 -15.73 -5.98
N HIS A 20 -7.47 -14.56 -5.38
CA HIS A 20 -7.14 -13.34 -6.08
C HIS A 20 -5.77 -12.84 -5.61
N VAL A 21 -4.78 -12.93 -6.49
CA VAL A 21 -3.38 -12.60 -6.18
C VAL A 21 -3.18 -11.09 -6.36
N LEU A 22 -3.20 -10.38 -5.24
CA LEU A 22 -2.98 -8.95 -5.19
C LEU A 22 -1.48 -8.64 -5.30
N HIS A 23 -1.09 -8.11 -6.47
CA HIS A 23 0.24 -7.53 -6.68
C HIS A 23 0.29 -6.10 -6.14
N TRP A 24 0.44 -5.97 -4.82
CA TRP A 24 0.71 -4.70 -4.16
C TRP A 24 2.21 -4.47 -4.00
N GLY A 25 2.72 -3.36 -4.51
CA GLY A 25 4.12 -2.97 -4.36
C GLY A 25 4.47 -1.72 -5.16
N VAL A 26 5.70 -1.25 -4.94
CA VAL A 26 6.26 -0.12 -5.69
C VAL A 26 6.32 -0.49 -7.18
N PRO A 27 5.67 0.29 -8.07
CA PRO A 27 5.70 0.00 -9.50
C PRO A 27 7.12 0.20 -10.06
N GLU A 28 7.40 -0.41 -11.22
CA GLU A 28 8.66 -0.14 -11.91
C GLU A 28 8.71 1.33 -12.35
N VAL A 29 9.66 2.08 -11.79
CA VAL A 29 9.87 3.47 -12.15
C VAL A 29 10.95 3.54 -13.23
N PRO A 30 10.71 4.11 -14.42
CA PRO A 30 11.77 4.26 -15.42
C PRO A 30 12.90 5.19 -14.92
N HIS A 31 14.16 4.86 -15.25
CA HIS A 31 15.27 5.77 -14.97
C HIS A 31 15.42 6.75 -16.15
N ARG A 32 14.91 7.96 -15.98
CA ARG A 32 14.97 9.02 -16.99
C ARG A 32 15.49 10.32 -16.40
N MET A 33 16.44 10.93 -17.10
CA MET A 33 16.84 12.31 -16.86
C MET A 33 16.02 13.26 -17.72
N VAL A 34 15.81 14.46 -17.23
CA VAL A 34 15.11 15.54 -17.95
C VAL A 34 16.09 16.61 -18.44
N GLU A 35 15.72 17.28 -19.51
CA GLU A 35 16.48 18.41 -20.03
C GLU A 35 16.38 19.59 -19.05
N PRO A 36 17.38 20.51 -19.01
CA PRO A 36 17.36 21.64 -18.09
C PRO A 36 16.09 22.51 -18.17
N GLY A 37 15.45 22.59 -19.35
CA GLY A 37 14.22 23.34 -19.55
C GLY A 37 12.95 22.65 -19.04
N GLU A 38 13.00 21.35 -18.77
CA GLU A 38 11.87 20.51 -18.32
C GLU A 38 11.83 20.36 -16.79
N VAL A 39 12.84 20.86 -16.07
CA VAL A 39 12.99 20.66 -14.62
C VAL A 39 11.79 21.20 -13.84
N GLU A 40 11.34 22.42 -14.14
CA GLU A 40 10.20 23.01 -13.42
C GLU A 40 8.86 22.37 -13.81
N GLU A 41 8.74 21.79 -15.02
CA GLU A 41 7.57 20.99 -15.40
C GLU A 41 7.46 19.72 -14.53
N GLU A 42 8.57 19.04 -14.25
CA GLU A 42 8.58 17.89 -13.33
C GLU A 42 8.29 18.32 -11.88
N VAL A 43 8.70 19.52 -11.47
CA VAL A 43 8.32 20.08 -10.16
C VAL A 43 6.81 20.29 -10.07
N GLU A 44 6.21 20.91 -11.09
CA GLU A 44 4.75 21.11 -11.16
C GLU A 44 4.01 19.77 -11.16
N ARG A 45 4.46 18.82 -12.00
CA ARG A 45 3.92 17.45 -12.06
C ARG A 45 3.95 16.75 -10.71
N PHE A 46 5.04 16.90 -9.94
CA PHE A 46 5.13 16.37 -8.58
C PHE A 46 4.09 16.99 -7.64
N HIS A 47 3.93 18.32 -7.65
CA HIS A 47 2.96 19.00 -6.81
C HIS A 47 1.52 18.63 -7.17
N GLU A 48 1.19 18.54 -8.46
CA GLU A 48 -0.14 18.11 -8.92
C GLU A 48 -0.46 16.67 -8.49
N ALA A 49 0.46 15.73 -8.74
CA ALA A 49 0.28 14.33 -8.33
C ALA A 49 0.13 14.19 -6.81
N ARG A 50 0.86 15.02 -6.05
CA ARG A 50 0.74 15.09 -4.60
C ARG A 50 -0.64 15.58 -4.16
N GLU A 51 -1.14 16.69 -4.69
CA GLU A 51 -2.48 17.18 -4.31
C GLU A 51 -3.61 16.20 -4.68
N MET A 52 -3.49 15.53 -5.83
CA MET A 52 -4.42 14.47 -6.23
C MET A 52 -4.35 13.27 -5.28
N THR A 53 -3.16 12.88 -4.84
CA THR A 53 -2.96 11.82 -3.85
C THR A 53 -3.54 12.21 -2.48
N LYS A 54 -3.34 13.46 -2.04
CA LYS A 54 -3.96 14.01 -0.82
C LYS A 54 -5.48 13.94 -0.90
N LYS A 55 -6.07 14.34 -2.03
CA LYS A 55 -7.51 14.25 -2.25
C LYS A 55 -8.00 12.80 -2.13
N ARG A 56 -7.32 11.86 -2.79
CA ARG A 56 -7.67 10.44 -2.72
C ARG A 56 -7.62 9.90 -1.28
N ILE A 57 -6.57 10.22 -0.53
CA ILE A 57 -6.45 9.78 0.87
C ILE A 57 -7.57 10.36 1.75
N ARG A 58 -8.01 11.61 1.51
CA ARG A 58 -9.18 12.18 2.20
C ARG A 58 -10.47 11.42 1.89
N GLU A 59 -10.72 11.11 0.62
CA GLU A 59 -11.90 10.32 0.22
C GLU A 59 -11.91 8.94 0.89
N LEU A 60 -10.75 8.30 0.98
CA LEU A 60 -10.58 7.01 1.66
C LEU A 60 -10.83 7.12 3.16
N LYS A 61 -10.33 8.20 3.78
CA LYS A 61 -10.57 8.49 5.19
C LYS A 61 -12.06 8.69 5.47
N GLU A 62 -12.74 9.51 4.68
CA GLU A 62 -14.18 9.78 4.81
C GLU A 62 -14.99 8.48 4.66
N THR A 63 -14.72 7.69 3.61
CA THR A 63 -15.38 6.39 3.39
C THR A 63 -15.14 5.42 4.55
N THR A 64 -13.93 5.41 5.11
CA THR A 64 -13.58 4.56 6.25
C THR A 64 -14.28 5.02 7.52
N GLU A 65 -14.38 6.32 7.74
CA GLU A 65 -15.08 6.89 8.89
C GLU A 65 -16.56 6.54 8.87
N GLU A 66 -17.20 6.59 7.70
CA GLU A 66 -18.60 6.19 7.52
C GLU A 66 -18.82 4.69 7.77
N ARG A 67 -17.91 3.83 7.30
CA ARG A 67 -18.07 2.37 7.38
C ARG A 67 -17.65 1.77 8.73
N LEU A 68 -16.54 2.24 9.29
CA LEU A 68 -15.87 1.62 10.44
C LEU A 68 -15.80 2.53 11.66
N GLY A 69 -15.97 3.84 11.47
CA GLY A 69 -15.93 4.83 12.52
C GLY A 69 -14.69 5.71 12.53
N PRO A 70 -14.71 6.79 13.35
CA PRO A 70 -13.69 7.83 13.34
C PRO A 70 -12.36 7.39 13.95
N VAL A 71 -12.32 6.28 14.70
CA VAL A 71 -11.08 5.78 15.30
C VAL A 71 -10.24 5.08 14.23
N GLU A 72 -10.87 4.22 13.45
CA GLU A 72 -10.28 3.46 12.35
C GLU A 72 -9.85 4.39 11.21
N ALA A 73 -10.60 5.46 10.95
CA ALA A 73 -10.24 6.44 9.92
C ALA A 73 -8.95 7.23 10.23
N ARG A 74 -8.49 7.28 11.49
CA ARG A 74 -7.25 7.98 11.87
C ARG A 74 -5.98 7.33 11.33
N ILE A 75 -6.06 6.11 10.82
CA ILE A 75 -4.93 5.44 10.14
C ILE A 75 -4.38 6.26 8.97
N PHE A 76 -5.18 7.15 8.37
CA PHE A 76 -4.77 8.00 7.25
C PHE A 76 -4.08 9.31 7.68
N ASP A 77 -4.14 9.68 8.96
CA ASP A 77 -3.57 10.94 9.45
C ASP A 77 -2.04 11.01 9.29
N PRO A 78 -1.27 9.95 9.63
CA PRO A 78 0.17 9.95 9.40
C PRO A 78 0.53 10.13 7.93
N GLN A 79 -0.23 9.52 7.02
CA GLN A 79 0.00 9.63 5.57
C GLN A 79 -0.22 11.07 5.08
N MET A 80 -1.26 11.74 5.59
CA MET A 80 -1.51 13.14 5.28
C MET A 80 -0.38 14.05 5.77
N LEU A 81 0.10 13.82 6.99
CA LEU A 81 1.23 14.55 7.57
C LEU A 81 2.52 14.33 6.77
N MET A 82 2.79 13.10 6.34
CA MET A 82 3.97 12.78 5.51
C MET A 82 3.95 13.50 4.16
N MET A 83 2.77 13.70 3.56
CA MET A 83 2.67 14.47 2.32
C MET A 83 3.05 15.93 2.52
N ASP A 84 2.81 16.50 3.70
CA ASP A 84 3.19 17.88 4.04
C ASP A 84 4.61 18.01 4.65
N ASP A 85 5.32 16.90 4.85
CA ASP A 85 6.65 16.89 5.45
C ASP A 85 7.71 17.38 4.45
N GLY A 86 8.50 18.39 4.83
CA GLY A 86 9.61 18.92 4.04
C GLY A 86 10.71 17.88 3.78
N GLU A 87 10.88 16.89 4.67
CA GLU A 87 11.76 15.75 4.38
C GLU A 87 11.30 14.98 3.14
N VAL A 88 10.00 14.86 2.89
CA VAL A 88 9.46 14.19 1.70
C VAL A 88 9.47 15.16 0.51
N VAL A 89 8.87 16.33 0.68
CA VAL A 89 8.63 17.31 -0.39
C VAL A 89 9.94 17.93 -0.86
N ASP A 90 10.64 18.67 0.00
CA ASP A 90 11.86 19.38 -0.37
C ASP A 90 12.97 18.40 -0.77
N GLY A 91 13.01 17.23 -0.12
CA GLY A 91 13.90 16.14 -0.49
C GLY A 91 13.68 15.65 -1.93
N THR A 92 12.42 15.50 -2.34
CA THR A 92 12.07 15.10 -3.72
C THR A 92 12.39 16.21 -4.71
N LEU A 93 11.99 17.45 -4.41
CA LEU A 93 12.26 18.61 -5.27
C LEU A 93 13.76 18.83 -5.50
N ARG A 94 14.59 18.56 -4.48
CA ARG A 94 16.05 18.60 -4.61
C ARG A 94 16.56 17.58 -5.63
N TYR A 95 16.09 16.34 -5.59
CA TYR A 95 16.46 15.33 -6.58
C TYR A 95 16.02 15.71 -8.00
N ILE A 96 14.85 16.31 -8.16
CA ILE A 96 14.39 16.81 -9.47
C ILE A 96 15.37 17.88 -9.99
N ARG A 97 15.68 18.90 -9.18
CA ARG A 97 16.47 20.05 -9.62
C ARG A 97 17.97 19.78 -9.74
N GLU A 98 18.57 19.12 -8.75
CA GLU A 98 20.03 18.91 -8.69
C GLU A 98 20.48 17.75 -9.57
N ASN A 99 19.67 16.69 -9.67
CA ASN A 99 20.01 15.50 -10.44
C ASN A 99 19.31 15.44 -11.81
N ARG A 100 18.41 16.39 -12.10
CA ARG A 100 17.60 16.44 -13.33
C ARG A 100 16.85 15.13 -13.55
N LEU A 101 16.22 14.62 -12.50
CA LEU A 101 15.41 13.41 -12.56
C LEU A 101 13.95 13.75 -12.80
N THR A 102 13.22 12.83 -13.42
CA THR A 102 11.75 12.87 -13.40
C THR A 102 11.21 12.87 -11.98
N ALA A 103 10.01 13.43 -11.78
CA ALA A 103 9.31 13.44 -10.50
C ALA A 103 9.17 12.03 -9.90
N ALA A 104 8.79 11.05 -10.71
CA ALA A 104 8.64 9.66 -10.29
C ALA A 104 9.95 9.09 -9.74
N ARG A 105 11.05 9.26 -10.47
CA ARG A 105 12.36 8.74 -10.08
C ARG A 105 12.94 9.46 -8.87
N ALA A 106 12.80 10.79 -8.81
CA ALA A 106 13.22 11.59 -7.67
C ALA A 106 12.49 11.18 -6.39
N PHE A 107 11.17 10.99 -6.48
CA PHE A 107 10.35 10.59 -5.35
C PHE A 107 10.70 9.17 -4.88
N GLU A 108 10.83 8.20 -5.81
CA GLU A 108 11.24 6.83 -5.47
C GLU A 108 12.57 6.80 -4.72
N TRP A 109 13.59 7.49 -5.22
CA TRP A 109 14.89 7.57 -4.54
C TRP A 109 14.79 8.20 -3.15
N ARG A 110 13.97 9.25 -3.01
CA ARG A 110 13.76 9.87 -1.72
C ARG A 110 13.09 8.93 -0.72
N MET A 111 12.11 8.14 -1.16
CA MET A 111 11.45 7.14 -0.32
C MET A 111 12.41 6.04 0.12
N LEU A 112 13.25 5.54 -0.78
CA LEU A 112 14.29 4.54 -0.47
C LEU A 112 15.27 5.06 0.60
N GLU A 113 15.68 6.32 0.52
CA GLU A 113 16.55 6.94 1.52
C GLU A 113 15.89 7.01 2.90
N LEU A 114 14.61 7.44 2.95
CA LEU A 114 13.84 7.51 4.19
C LEU A 114 13.64 6.12 4.81
N GLN A 115 13.26 5.12 4.01
CA GLN A 115 13.11 3.74 4.46
C GLN A 115 14.41 3.18 5.05
N ALA A 116 15.54 3.38 4.35
CA ALA A 116 16.85 2.93 4.81
C ALA A 116 17.27 3.60 6.11
N ARG A 117 16.96 4.89 6.29
CA ARG A 117 17.22 5.62 7.52
C ARG A 117 16.38 5.10 8.69
N TRP A 118 15.08 4.93 8.49
CA TRP A 118 14.16 4.52 9.55
C TRP A 118 14.37 3.08 10.00
N THR A 119 14.66 2.17 9.07
CA THR A 119 14.93 0.75 9.39
C THR A 119 16.10 0.59 10.37
N ARG A 120 17.07 1.50 10.37
CA ARG A 120 18.21 1.47 11.31
C ARG A 120 17.83 1.76 12.76
N THR A 121 16.66 2.34 13.02
CA THR A 121 16.24 2.75 14.37
C THR A 121 15.60 1.61 15.20
N HIS A 122 15.28 0.46 14.58
CA HIS A 122 14.84 -0.80 15.23
C HIS A 122 13.68 -0.70 16.26
N SER A 123 12.86 0.35 16.25
CA SER A 123 11.70 0.48 17.15
C SER A 123 10.42 -0.06 16.51
N PRO A 124 9.51 -0.74 17.24
CA PRO A 124 8.23 -1.20 16.70
C PRO A 124 7.40 -0.10 16.02
N MET A 125 7.49 1.13 16.53
CA MET A 125 6.84 2.33 15.97
C MET A 125 7.33 2.68 14.56
N VAL A 126 8.46 2.11 14.13
CA VAL A 126 9.05 2.27 12.80
C VAL A 126 8.34 1.41 11.76
N LEU A 127 7.87 0.22 12.12
CA LEU A 127 7.26 -0.71 11.15
C LEU A 127 5.95 -0.15 10.60
N ASP A 128 5.10 0.39 11.47
CA ASP A 128 3.85 1.02 11.04
C ASP A 128 4.11 2.25 10.17
N ARG A 129 5.11 3.06 10.57
CA ARG A 129 5.56 4.21 9.78
C ARG A 129 6.11 3.81 8.40
N LEU A 130 6.77 2.66 8.29
CA LEU A 130 7.26 2.13 7.02
C LEU A 130 6.10 1.66 6.13
N ASN A 131 5.08 1.01 6.69
CA ASN A 131 3.89 0.63 5.93
C ASN A 131 3.13 1.86 5.42
N ASP A 132 3.00 2.91 6.24
CA ASP A 132 2.38 4.18 5.84
C ASP A 132 3.17 4.86 4.71
N LEU A 133 4.50 4.81 4.80
CA LEU A 133 5.38 5.35 3.77
C LEU A 133 5.31 4.55 2.47
N GLU A 134 5.28 3.22 2.56
CA GLU A 134 5.11 2.34 1.39
C GLU A 134 3.75 2.60 0.72
N ASP A 135 2.68 2.74 1.49
CA ASP A 135 1.36 3.04 0.96
C ASP A 135 1.33 4.38 0.22
N LEU A 136 1.92 5.41 0.84
CA LEU A 136 2.08 6.71 0.20
C LEU A 136 2.92 6.61 -1.08
N GLN A 137 4.04 5.87 -1.01
CA GLN A 137 4.95 5.70 -2.13
C GLN A 137 4.25 5.06 -3.32
N VAL A 138 3.55 3.96 -3.10
CA VAL A 138 2.83 3.22 -4.14
C VAL A 138 1.78 4.12 -4.78
N ARG A 139 0.93 4.78 -3.98
CA ARG A 139 -0.15 5.64 -4.50
C ARG A 139 0.37 6.80 -5.33
N LEU A 140 1.36 7.53 -4.81
CA LEU A 140 1.88 8.71 -5.49
C LEU A 140 2.67 8.34 -6.75
N LEU A 141 3.39 7.22 -6.76
CA LEU A 141 4.05 6.71 -7.97
C LEU A 141 3.04 6.25 -9.03
N HIS A 142 1.95 5.59 -8.66
CA HIS A 142 0.91 5.24 -9.63
C HIS A 142 0.34 6.50 -10.29
N ARG A 143 0.16 7.60 -9.54
CA ARG A 143 -0.26 8.88 -10.11
C ARG A 143 0.80 9.50 -11.01
N LEU A 144 2.06 9.52 -10.59
CA LEU A 144 3.15 10.07 -11.41
C LEU A 144 3.41 9.27 -12.69
N LEU A 145 3.08 7.98 -12.71
CA LEU A 145 3.29 7.08 -13.84
C LEU A 145 2.00 6.85 -14.66
N ASP A 146 0.90 7.55 -14.34
CA ASP A 146 -0.40 7.38 -14.98
C ASP A 146 -0.91 5.92 -14.98
N LEU A 147 -0.58 5.19 -13.92
CA LEU A 147 -1.03 3.82 -13.68
C LEU A 147 -2.41 3.81 -13.00
N PRO A 148 -3.18 2.71 -13.13
CA PRO A 148 -4.45 2.54 -12.42
C PRO A 148 -4.29 2.76 -10.91
N ASP A 149 -5.33 3.27 -10.24
CA ASP A 149 -5.26 3.38 -8.78
C ASP A 149 -5.19 1.96 -8.19
N PRO A 150 -4.18 1.66 -7.36
CA PRO A 150 -4.02 0.32 -6.83
C PRO A 150 -5.13 -0.07 -5.82
N SER A 151 -5.99 0.88 -5.44
CA SER A 151 -7.25 0.60 -4.73
C SER A 151 -8.36 -0.02 -5.59
N ASP A 152 -8.28 0.08 -6.92
CA ASP A 152 -9.32 -0.45 -7.82
C ASP A 152 -9.27 -1.98 -7.98
N VAL A 153 -8.28 -2.63 -7.37
CA VAL A 153 -8.10 -4.09 -7.44
C VAL A 153 -9.19 -4.86 -6.67
N ALA A 154 -9.86 -4.22 -5.70
CA ALA A 154 -10.99 -4.81 -4.98
C ALA A 154 -12.30 -4.93 -5.80
N ARG A 155 -12.28 -4.58 -7.10
CA ARG A 155 -13.47 -4.62 -7.98
C ARG A 155 -13.67 -5.95 -8.70
N THR A 156 -13.08 -7.04 -8.21
CA THR A 156 -13.40 -8.38 -8.71
C THR A 156 -14.92 -8.59 -8.57
N ALA A 157 -15.55 -9.10 -9.62
CA ALA A 157 -17.01 -9.28 -9.66
C ALA A 157 -17.47 -10.42 -8.73
N ASP A 158 -16.56 -11.36 -8.46
CA ASP A 158 -16.82 -12.57 -7.71
C ASP A 158 -16.23 -12.50 -6.30
N ALA A 159 -16.75 -13.33 -5.40
CA ALA A 159 -16.22 -13.45 -4.04
C ALA A 159 -14.93 -14.29 -4.04
N VAL A 160 -13.86 -13.79 -3.44
CA VAL A 160 -12.49 -14.31 -3.56
C VAL A 160 -11.76 -14.36 -2.21
N ILE A 161 -10.71 -15.18 -2.14
CA ILE A 161 -9.70 -15.13 -1.08
C ILE A 161 -8.54 -14.26 -1.58
N VAL A 162 -8.23 -13.18 -0.87
CA VAL A 162 -7.15 -12.27 -1.25
C VAL A 162 -5.81 -12.84 -0.80
N ILE A 163 -4.92 -13.04 -1.76
CA ILE A 163 -3.54 -13.51 -1.56
C ILE A 163 -2.60 -12.34 -1.82
N ALA A 164 -1.76 -11.97 -0.86
CA ALA A 164 -0.83 -10.85 -1.03
C ALA A 164 0.52 -11.09 -0.36
N ARG A 165 1.56 -10.39 -0.80
CA ARG A 165 2.84 -10.39 -0.06
C ARG A 165 2.72 -9.68 1.28
N ASN A 166 2.11 -8.51 1.28
CA ASN A 166 1.78 -7.73 2.47
C ASN A 166 0.53 -6.89 2.16
N LEU A 167 -0.11 -6.37 3.20
CA LEU A 167 -1.23 -5.44 3.06
C LEU A 167 -0.96 -4.16 3.84
N THR A 168 -1.39 -3.04 3.25
CA THR A 168 -1.45 -1.75 3.94
C THR A 168 -2.82 -1.60 4.61
N PRO A 169 -2.91 -0.79 5.69
CA PRO A 169 -4.20 -0.49 6.31
C PRO A 169 -5.22 0.07 5.33
N SER A 170 -4.79 0.93 4.39
CA SER A 170 -5.65 1.54 3.39
C SER A 170 -6.26 0.53 2.41
N LEU A 171 -5.51 -0.48 1.98
CA LEU A 171 -6.03 -1.57 1.17
C LEU A 171 -7.09 -2.38 1.92
N THR A 172 -6.84 -2.64 3.20
CA THR A 172 -7.72 -3.50 4.00
C THR A 172 -9.07 -2.85 4.25
N VAL A 173 -9.11 -1.54 4.52
CA VAL A 173 -10.40 -0.82 4.68
C VAL A 173 -11.17 -0.70 3.37
N GLN A 174 -10.49 -0.76 2.22
CA GLN A 174 -11.13 -0.74 0.90
C GLN A 174 -11.71 -2.10 0.51
N MET A 175 -11.37 -3.17 1.22
CA MET A 175 -11.95 -4.48 0.95
C MET A 175 -13.46 -4.45 1.18
N ASP A 176 -14.16 -5.03 0.22
CA ASP A 176 -15.58 -5.28 0.31
C ASP A 176 -15.78 -6.57 1.10
N SER A 177 -16.35 -6.47 2.31
CA SER A 177 -16.59 -7.63 3.18
C SER A 177 -17.56 -8.65 2.57
N GLU A 178 -18.37 -8.27 1.56
CA GLU A 178 -19.24 -9.21 0.86
C GLU A 178 -18.49 -10.02 -0.19
N ARG A 179 -17.34 -9.51 -0.69
CA ARG A 179 -16.57 -10.13 -1.77
C ARG A 179 -15.23 -10.69 -1.31
N THR A 180 -14.67 -10.20 -0.21
CA THR A 180 -13.46 -10.74 0.37
C THR A 180 -13.83 -11.82 1.39
N LEU A 181 -13.80 -13.08 0.94
CA LEU A 181 -14.12 -14.24 1.77
C LEU A 181 -13.06 -14.49 2.84
N GLY A 182 -11.80 -14.17 2.56
CA GLY A 182 -10.67 -14.36 3.46
C GLY A 182 -9.41 -13.69 2.94
N ILE A 183 -8.39 -13.57 3.80
CA ILE A 183 -7.11 -12.93 3.48
C ILE A 183 -5.94 -13.82 3.91
N ALA A 184 -4.96 -13.99 3.04
CA ALA A 184 -3.73 -14.70 3.33
C ALA A 184 -2.50 -13.92 2.86
N THR A 185 -1.51 -13.73 3.75
CA THR A 185 -0.31 -12.97 3.42
C THR A 185 1.02 -13.67 3.71
N GLU A 186 2.04 -13.36 2.88
CA GLU A 186 3.42 -13.81 3.09
C GLU A 186 4.05 -13.21 4.34
N LEU A 187 3.86 -11.91 4.52
CA LEU A 187 4.43 -11.08 5.58
C LEU A 187 3.35 -10.58 6.54
N GLY A 188 3.78 -10.11 7.70
CA GLY A 188 2.90 -9.49 8.70
C GLY A 188 2.91 -10.23 10.03
N THR A 189 2.30 -9.60 11.04
CA THR A 189 2.14 -10.17 12.38
C THR A 189 0.69 -10.03 12.83
N ARG A 190 0.32 -10.76 13.89
CA ARG A 190 -1.03 -10.70 14.49
C ARG A 190 -1.42 -9.31 15.00
N THR A 191 -0.42 -8.44 15.20
CA THR A 191 -0.58 -7.06 15.70
C THR A 191 -0.43 -6.02 14.60
N SER A 192 -0.20 -6.41 13.34
CA SER A 192 -0.18 -5.47 12.21
C SER A 192 -1.52 -4.73 12.14
N HIS A 193 -1.49 -3.43 11.84
CA HIS A 193 -2.70 -2.61 11.76
C HIS A 193 -3.74 -3.17 10.78
N TRP A 194 -3.30 -3.72 9.65
CA TRP A 194 -4.21 -4.37 8.70
C TRP A 194 -4.87 -5.63 9.30
N ALA A 195 -4.16 -6.41 10.11
CA ALA A 195 -4.70 -7.60 10.78
C ALA A 195 -5.75 -7.22 11.84
N ILE A 196 -5.60 -6.06 12.48
CA ILE A 196 -6.62 -5.49 13.37
C ILE A 196 -7.87 -5.12 12.57
N LEU A 197 -7.70 -4.46 11.42
CA LEU A 197 -8.81 -4.08 10.54
C LEU A 197 -9.56 -5.29 9.97
N ALA A 198 -8.85 -6.35 9.58
CA ALA A 198 -9.47 -7.60 9.13
C ALA A 198 -10.38 -8.21 10.21
N ARG A 199 -10.00 -8.13 11.49
CA ARG A 199 -10.86 -8.54 12.62
C ARG A 199 -12.09 -7.67 12.77
N SER A 200 -11.94 -6.34 12.68
CA SER A 200 -13.07 -5.42 12.72
C SER A 200 -14.05 -5.64 11.57
N LEU A 201 -13.54 -6.05 10.40
CA LEU A 201 -14.33 -6.43 9.22
C LEU A 201 -14.88 -7.86 9.27
N GLN A 202 -14.54 -8.64 10.31
CA GLN A 202 -14.91 -10.05 10.46
C GLN A 202 -14.49 -10.93 9.27
N ILE A 203 -13.37 -10.57 8.61
CA ILE A 203 -12.81 -11.33 7.50
C ILE A 203 -11.78 -12.31 8.08
N PRO A 204 -11.89 -13.63 7.83
CA PRO A 204 -10.90 -14.62 8.22
C PRO A 204 -9.52 -14.28 7.64
N ALA A 205 -8.46 -14.35 8.46
CA ALA A 205 -7.13 -13.94 8.00
C ALA A 205 -5.97 -14.75 8.60
N VAL A 206 -5.01 -15.11 7.75
CA VAL A 206 -3.77 -15.80 8.11
C VAL A 206 -2.55 -15.02 7.59
N VAL A 207 -1.50 -14.91 8.40
CA VAL A 207 -0.29 -14.14 8.07
C VAL A 207 0.97 -14.97 8.23
N GLY A 208 2.06 -14.56 7.59
CA GLY A 208 3.37 -15.20 7.77
C GLY A 208 3.49 -16.53 7.03
N LEU A 209 2.79 -16.68 5.90
CA LEU A 209 2.75 -17.93 5.11
C LEU A 209 4.00 -18.15 4.23
N GLY A 210 5.00 -17.27 4.30
CA GLY A 210 6.23 -17.42 3.52
C GLY A 210 5.98 -17.16 2.03
N ALA A 211 6.50 -17.99 1.13
CA ALA A 211 6.42 -17.76 -0.33
C ALA A 211 5.03 -18.10 -0.93
N LEU A 212 3.95 -17.55 -0.37
CA LEU A 212 2.56 -17.81 -0.77
C LEU A 212 2.26 -17.34 -2.20
N VAL A 213 2.69 -16.13 -2.58
CA VAL A 213 2.35 -15.52 -3.89
C VAL A 213 2.97 -16.31 -5.04
N ALA A 214 4.11 -16.95 -4.81
CA ALA A 214 4.76 -17.80 -5.82
C ALA A 214 4.14 -19.22 -5.92
N GLN A 215 3.27 -19.59 -4.99
CA GLN A 215 2.70 -20.94 -4.86
C GLN A 215 1.21 -21.01 -5.20
N VAL A 216 0.54 -19.87 -5.36
CA VAL A 216 -0.89 -19.79 -5.66
C VAL A 216 -1.10 -19.04 -6.97
N ASP A 217 -1.79 -19.68 -7.90
CA ASP A 217 -2.19 -19.09 -9.17
C ASP A 217 -3.50 -18.29 -9.03
N GLU A 218 -3.65 -17.23 -9.82
CA GLU A 218 -4.91 -16.47 -9.93
C GLU A 218 -6.09 -17.40 -10.28
N GLY A 219 -7.18 -17.31 -9.51
CA GLY A 219 -8.37 -18.15 -9.66
C GLY A 219 -8.24 -19.57 -9.07
N GLY A 220 -7.10 -19.93 -8.48
CA GLY A 220 -6.92 -21.23 -7.83
C GLY A 220 -7.81 -21.41 -6.59
N GLU A 221 -8.32 -22.61 -6.34
CA GLU A 221 -9.15 -22.89 -5.15
C GLU A 221 -8.29 -22.91 -3.87
N VAL A 222 -8.69 -22.11 -2.87
CA VAL A 222 -8.04 -21.96 -1.56
C VAL A 222 -9.05 -22.17 -0.44
N ILE A 223 -8.58 -22.71 0.68
CA ILE A 223 -9.32 -22.89 1.95
C ILE A 223 -8.41 -22.46 3.09
#